data_AF-A0A1G1ZQ51-F1
#
_entry.id   AF-A0A1G1ZQ51-F1
#
_cell.length_a   1.000
_cell.length_b   1.000
_cell.length_c   1.000
_cell.angle_alpha   90.00
_cell.angle_beta   90.00
_cell.angle_gamma   90.00
#
_symmetry.space_group_name_H-M   'P 1'
#
loop_
_entity.id
_entity.type
_entity.pdbx_description
1 polymer ?
#
loop_
_entity_poly.entity_id
_entity_poly.type
_entity_poly.pdbx_seq_one_letter_code
_entity_poly.pdbx_strand_id
1 'polypeptide(L)'
;MQFVEIYKLKTGGEQEVIARCEIGDGGIVKCLGDKIFVSNLEKEGIFEYSESGRSETKLFPKDGLKFLEQLSYNFKSGYLNASDIKNI
;
A
#
# COMPACT_ATOMS: atom_id res chain seq x y z
N MET A 1 -8.82 11.13 8.68
CA MET A 1 -8.82 9.76 8.08
C MET A 1 -7.37 9.38 7.74
N GLN A 2 -7.01 8.10 7.75
CA GLN A 2 -5.62 7.66 7.51
C GLN A 2 -5.41 7.21 6.06
N PHE A 3 -4.23 7.50 5.50
CA PHE A 3 -3.88 7.09 4.14
C PHE A 3 -2.38 6.81 3.96
N VAL A 4 -2.04 6.09 2.89
CA VAL A 4 -0.68 5.79 2.43
C VAL A 4 -0.58 6.12 0.94
N GLU A 5 0.51 6.76 0.54
CA GLU A 5 0.85 7.01 -0.85
C GLU A 5 1.90 6.00 -1.32
N ILE A 6 1.71 5.47 -2.52
CA ILE A 6 2.66 4.60 -3.21
C ILE A 6 3.35 5.41 -4.30
N TYR A 7 4.67 5.41 -4.25
CA TYR A 7 5.56 6.14 -5.15
C TYR A 7 6.30 5.17 -6.06
N LYS A 8 6.47 5.57 -7.33
CA LYS A 8 7.32 4.88 -8.29
C LYS A 8 8.48 5.77 -8.70
N LEU A 9 9.68 5.21 -8.70
CA LEU A 9 10.88 5.90 -9.20
C LEU A 9 10.86 5.96 -10.74
N LYS A 10 11.08 7.14 -11.29
CA LYS A 10 11.28 7.37 -12.73
C LYS A 10 12.76 7.37 -13.10
N THR A 11 13.05 7.22 -14.40
CA THR A 11 14.41 7.15 -14.96
C THR A 11 15.29 8.40 -14.69
N GLY A 12 14.72 9.48 -14.15
CA GLY A 12 15.44 10.69 -13.72
C GLY A 12 15.69 10.82 -12.21
N GLY A 13 15.36 9.80 -11.41
CA GLY A 13 15.45 9.87 -9.94
C GLY A 13 14.26 10.54 -9.26
N GLU A 14 13.36 11.13 -10.02
CA GLU A 14 12.09 11.68 -9.53
C GLU A 14 11.15 10.56 -9.07
N GLN A 15 10.37 10.83 -8.03
CA GLN A 15 9.32 9.94 -7.54
C GLN A 15 7.94 10.51 -7.90
N GLU A 16 7.08 9.64 -8.43
CA GLU A 16 5.68 9.97 -8.74
C GLU A 16 4.74 9.12 -7.88
N VAL A 17 3.70 9.75 -7.33
CA VAL A 17 2.62 9.02 -6.66
C VAL A 17 1.81 8.27 -7.72
N ILE A 18 1.84 6.95 -7.66
CA ILE A 18 1.08 6.07 -8.56
C ILE A 18 -0.19 5.55 -7.94
N ALA A 19 -0.31 5.54 -6.61
CA ALA A 19 -1.54 5.17 -5.93
C ALA A 19 -1.64 5.83 -4.55
N ARG A 20 -2.87 6.05 -4.10
CA ARG A 20 -3.20 6.45 -2.73
C ARG A 20 -4.24 5.49 -2.18
N CYS A 21 -3.92 4.87 -1.05
CA CYS A 21 -4.81 3.98 -0.33
C CYS A 21 -5.28 4.66 0.96
N GLU A 22 -6.59 4.73 1.18
CA GLU A 22 -7.19 5.43 2.32
C GLU A 22 -8.21 4.55 3.05
N ILE A 23 -8.25 4.63 4.38
CA ILE A 23 -9.27 3.94 5.18
C ILE A 23 -10.57 4.75 5.19
N GLY A 24 -11.65 4.15 4.68
CA GLY A 24 -12.98 4.77 4.67
C GLY A 24 -13.76 4.56 5.98
N ASP A 25 -14.92 5.20 6.09
CA ASP A 25 -15.78 5.18 7.29
C ASP A 25 -16.36 3.80 7.66
N GLY A 26 -16.14 2.77 6.83
CA GLY A 26 -16.47 1.38 7.12
C GLY A 26 -15.27 0.51 7.51
N GLY A 27 -14.09 1.12 7.75
CA GLY A 27 -12.84 0.40 8.03
C GLY A 27 -12.21 -0.30 6.82
N ILE A 28 -12.84 -0.24 5.64
CA ILE A 28 -12.34 -0.81 4.39
C ILE A 28 -11.42 0.21 3.71
N VAL A 29 -10.26 -0.25 3.26
CA VAL A 29 -9.33 0.57 2.47
C VAL A 29 -9.80 0.66 1.02
N LYS A 30 -9.73 1.87 0.45
CA LYS A 30 -9.91 2.11 -0.99
C LYS A 30 -8.61 2.64 -1.56
N CYS A 31 -8.17 2.08 -2.68
CA CYS A 31 -6.98 2.53 -3.39
C CYS A 31 -7.38 3.18 -4.71
N LEU A 32 -6.81 4.34 -5.01
CA LEU A 32 -7.04 5.10 -6.24
C LEU A 32 -5.70 5.45 -6.90
N GLY A 33 -5.64 5.44 -8.23
CA GLY A 33 -4.43 5.77 -8.98
C GLY A 33 -4.28 4.91 -10.24
N ASP A 34 -3.05 4.46 -10.50
CA ASP A 34 -2.70 3.57 -11.61
C ASP A 34 -3.57 2.30 -11.58
N LYS A 35 -4.34 2.11 -12.66
CA LYS A 35 -5.39 1.07 -12.71
C LYS A 35 -4.82 -0.34 -12.63
N ILE A 36 -3.65 -0.57 -13.22
CA ILE A 36 -3.04 -1.91 -13.25
C ILE A 36 -2.50 -2.23 -11.86
N PHE A 37 -1.77 -1.28 -11.26
CA PHE A 37 -1.25 -1.42 -9.90
C PHE A 37 -2.38 -1.64 -8.89
N VAL A 38 -3.41 -0.79 -8.89
CA VAL A 38 -4.55 -0.90 -7.99
C VAL A 38 -5.29 -2.22 -8.21
N SER A 39 -5.58 -2.61 -9.47
CA SER A 39 -6.27 -3.89 -9.74
C SER A 39 -5.45 -5.09 -9.26
N ASN A 40 -4.13 -5.06 -9.38
CA ASN A 40 -3.28 -6.15 -8.88
C ASN A 40 -3.29 -6.17 -7.35
N LEU A 41 -3.19 -5.00 -6.71
CA LEU A 41 -3.23 -4.88 -5.26
C LEU A 41 -4.55 -5.40 -4.67
N GLU A 42 -5.69 -5.09 -5.32
CA GLU A 42 -7.02 -5.57 -4.90
C GLU A 42 -7.22 -7.07 -5.09
N LYS A 43 -6.65 -7.66 -6.15
CA LYS A 43 -6.79 -9.09 -6.48
C LYS A 43 -5.81 -9.97 -5.73
N GLU A 44 -4.56 -9.55 -5.64
CA GLU A 44 -3.47 -10.35 -5.12
C GLU A 44 -3.18 -10.08 -3.64
N GLY A 45 -3.61 -8.93 -3.12
CA GLY A 45 -3.29 -8.51 -1.77
C GLY A 45 -1.80 -8.24 -1.56
N ILE A 46 -1.41 -8.16 -0.30
CA ILE A 46 -0.03 -7.98 0.16
C ILE A 46 0.29 -9.02 1.24
N PHE A 47 1.57 -9.26 1.52
CA PHE A 47 1.94 -10.16 2.61
C PHE A 47 1.93 -9.42 3.95
N GLU A 48 1.56 -10.12 5.00
CA GLU A 48 1.79 -9.67 6.36
C GLU A 48 3.26 -9.86 6.76
N TYR A 49 3.84 -8.86 7.40
CA TYR A 49 5.17 -8.89 8.01
C TYR A 49 5.05 -8.72 9.53
N SER A 50 5.84 -9.49 10.26
CA SER A 50 6.00 -9.43 11.71
C SER A 50 7.47 -9.50 12.11
N GLU A 51 7.78 -9.51 13.41
CA GLU A 51 9.14 -9.67 13.92
C GLU A 51 9.83 -10.96 13.44
N SER A 52 9.05 -12.01 13.18
CA SER A 52 9.54 -13.28 12.64
C SER A 52 9.76 -13.26 11.12
N GLY A 53 9.53 -12.12 10.46
CA GLY A 53 9.65 -11.97 9.01
C GLY A 53 8.31 -11.99 8.27
N ARG A 54 8.34 -12.40 7.00
CA ARG A 54 7.16 -12.43 6.11
C ARG A 54 6.29 -13.66 6.41
N SER A 55 5.01 -13.44 6.72
CA SER A 55 3.96 -14.45 6.85
C SER A 55 3.48 -14.94 5.47
N GLU A 56 2.93 -16.15 5.40
CA GLU A 56 2.21 -16.64 4.20
C GLU A 56 0.80 -16.03 4.08
N THR A 57 0.34 -15.33 5.12
CA THR A 57 -0.95 -14.66 5.16
C THR A 57 -0.97 -13.47 4.22
N LYS A 58 -1.97 -13.45 3.32
CA LYS A 58 -2.26 -12.30 2.47
C LYS A 58 -3.30 -11.38 3.12
N LEU A 59 -3.03 -10.08 3.08
CA LEU A 59 -3.94 -9.02 3.48
C LEU A 59 -4.49 -8.32 2.24
N PHE A 60 -5.76 -7.94 2.32
CA PHE A 60 -6.53 -7.29 1.27
C PHE A 60 -7.11 -5.98 1.79
N PRO A 61 -7.59 -5.08 0.91
CA PRO A 61 -8.14 -3.79 1.35
C PRO A 61 -9.28 -3.90 2.38
N LYS A 62 -10.04 -5.00 2.37
CA LYS A 62 -11.08 -5.30 3.37
C LYS A 62 -10.55 -5.54 4.79
N ASP A 63 -9.25 -5.84 4.93
CA ASP A 63 -8.59 -6.04 6.23
C ASP A 63 -8.17 -4.71 6.87
N GLY A 64 -8.49 -3.58 6.23
CA GLY A 64 -8.56 -2.27 6.85
C GLY A 64 -7.21 -1.70 7.26
N LEU A 65 -7.13 -1.18 8.49
CA LEU A 65 -5.93 -0.51 8.99
C LEU A 65 -4.70 -1.42 8.93
N LYS A 66 -4.88 -2.71 9.21
CA LYS A 66 -3.79 -3.70 9.14
C LYS A 66 -3.21 -3.82 7.74
N PHE A 67 -4.05 -3.79 6.71
CA PHE A 67 -3.58 -3.73 5.32
C PHE A 67 -2.79 -2.43 5.06
N LEU A 68 -3.30 -1.30 5.53
CA LEU A 68 -2.67 0.01 5.35
C LEU A 68 -1.28 0.08 6.01
N GLU A 69 -1.13 -0.44 7.22
CA GLU A 69 0.13 -0.51 7.99
C GLU A 69 1.19 -1.37 7.29
N GLN A 70 0.76 -2.39 6.56
CA GLN A 70 1.67 -3.35 5.93
C GLN A 70 2.19 -2.89 4.56
N LEU A 71 1.63 -1.81 3.98
CA LEU A 71 2.06 -1.27 2.69
C LEU A 71 3.53 -0.82 2.71
N SER A 72 4.00 -0.17 3.79
CA SER A 72 5.39 0.29 3.93
C SER A 72 6.41 -0.85 4.00
N TYR A 73 6.00 -2.05 4.40
CA TYR A 73 6.84 -3.25 4.41
C TYR A 73 6.88 -3.95 3.05
N ASN A 74 5.74 -3.95 2.33
CA ASN A 74 5.63 -4.58 1.02
C ASN A 74 6.22 -3.73 -0.11
N PHE A 75 6.21 -2.40 0.05
CA PHE A 75 6.73 -1.45 -0.92
C PHE A 75 7.86 -0.64 -0.31
N LYS A 76 9.06 -1.23 -0.26
CA LYS A 76 10.29 -0.61 0.28
C LYS A 76 11.51 -0.87 -0.61
N SER A 77 11.33 -0.71 -1.91
CA SER A 77 12.35 -0.99 -2.92
C SER A 77 12.82 0.28 -3.61
N GLY A 78 13.95 0.23 -4.31
CA GLY A 78 14.40 1.36 -5.14
C GLY A 78 13.40 1.78 -6.23
N TYR A 79 12.47 0.91 -6.63
CA TYR A 79 11.52 1.16 -7.71
C TYR A 79 10.12 1.56 -7.24
N LEU A 80 9.66 0.96 -6.13
CA LEU A 80 8.37 1.21 -5.50
C LEU A 80 8.56 1.39 -4.00
N ASN A 81 8.05 2.51 -3.47
CA ASN A 81 8.05 2.84 -2.05
C ASN A 81 6.65 3.24 -1.61
N ALA A 82 6.27 2.89 -0.39
CA ALA A 82 5.10 3.44 0.29
C ALA A 82 5.54 4.45 1.34
N SER A 83 4.73 5.50 1.56
CA SER A 83 4.92 6.37 2.72
C SER A 83 4.56 5.64 4.02
N ASP A 84 4.97 6.23 5.13
CA ASP A 84 4.29 5.99 6.41
C ASP A 84 2.81 6.40 6.33
N ILE A 85 2.01 5.93 7.30
CA ILE A 85 0.61 6.33 7.42
C ILE A 85 0.54 7.83 7.72
N LYS A 86 -0.22 8.55 6.89
CA LYS A 86 -0.51 9.97 7.03
C LYS A 86 -1.95 10.16 7.51
N ASN A 87 -2.21 11.29 8.16
CA ASN A 87 -3.54 11.73 8.55
C ASN A 87 -4.02 12.85 7.61
N ILE A 88 -5.30 12.81 7.25
CA ILE A 88 -6.05 13.95 6.68
C ILE A 88 -6.57 14.80 7.84
#